data_AF-A0A0S7YN84-F1
#
_entry.id   AF-A0A0S7YN84-F1
#
_cell.length_a   1.000
_cell.length_b   1.000
_cell.length_c   1.000
_cell.angle_alpha   90.00
_cell.angle_beta   90.00
_cell.angle_gamma   90.00
#
_symmetry.space_group_name_H-M   'P 1'
#
loop_
_entity.id
_entity.type
_entity.pdbx_description
1 polymer ?
#
loop_
_entity_poly.entity_id
_entity_poly.type
_entity_poly.pdbx_seq_one_letter_code
_entity_poly.pdbx_strand_id
1 'polypeptide(L)'
;MMLHTTIARVDEDDVPRLRSWLALLSSRRSELRESYRQQGTRHELFFLIRTRRYPILVLVSEVENVERATESFFHSALPIDVEFKALFQEISPE
;
A
#
# COMPACT_ATOMS: atom_id res chain seq x y z
N MET A 1 -6.13 18.30 3.60
CA MET A 1 -6.01 16.92 3.10
C MET A 1 -6.03 16.97 1.58
N MET A 2 -5.30 16.06 0.93
CA MET A 2 -5.25 15.91 -0.52
C MET A 2 -5.35 14.44 -0.91
N LEU A 3 -5.82 14.18 -2.13
CA LEU A 3 -5.77 12.85 -2.72
C LEU A 3 -4.42 12.65 -3.39
N HIS A 4 -3.74 11.56 -3.02
CA HIS A 4 -2.50 11.12 -3.63
C HIS A 4 -2.70 9.76 -4.27
N THR A 5 -1.96 9.48 -5.34
CA THR A 5 -2.06 8.20 -6.05
C THR A 5 -0.69 7.70 -6.43
N THR A 6 -0.41 6.46 -6.03
CA THR A 6 0.75 5.69 -6.48
C THR A 6 0.30 4.62 -7.46
N ILE A 7 0.98 4.53 -8.59
CA ILE A 7 0.67 3.55 -9.64
C ILE A 7 1.93 2.74 -9.90
N ALA A 8 1.83 1.42 -9.72
CA ALA A 8 2.93 0.49 -9.94
C ALA A 8 2.50 -0.61 -10.91
N ARG A 9 3.45 -1.06 -11.76
CA ARG A 9 3.29 -2.31 -12.51
C ARG A 9 3.52 -3.47 -11.55
N VAL A 10 2.89 -4.59 -11.85
CA VAL A 10 3.04 -5.83 -11.08
C VAL A 10 3.18 -6.98 -12.07
N ASP A 11 4.09 -7.91 -11.80
CA ASP A 11 4.18 -9.16 -12.55
C ASP A 11 2.96 -10.06 -12.32
N GLU A 12 2.51 -10.76 -13.36
CA GLU A 12 1.31 -11.62 -13.25
C GLU A 12 1.46 -12.71 -12.17
N ASP A 13 2.69 -13.18 -11.96
CA ASP A 13 3.01 -14.23 -10.97
C ASP A 13 2.89 -13.72 -9.51
N ASP A 14 2.99 -12.41 -9.27
CA ASP A 14 2.88 -11.80 -7.93
C ASP A 14 1.45 -11.42 -7.55
N VAL A 15 0.52 -11.41 -8.51
CA VAL A 15 -0.89 -11.07 -8.29
C VAL A 15 -1.56 -11.92 -7.18
N PRO A 16 -1.40 -13.25 -7.13
CA PRO A 16 -2.02 -14.07 -6.08
C PRO A 16 -1.53 -13.67 -4.69
N ARG A 17 -0.23 -13.36 -4.56
CA ARG A 17 0.38 -12.95 -3.29
C ARG A 17 -0.13 -11.58 -2.85
N LEU A 18 -0.16 -10.60 -3.75
CA LEU A 18 -0.75 -9.29 -3.51
C LEU A 18 -2.21 -9.39 -3.05
N ARG A 19 -3.03 -10.17 -3.76
CA ARG A 19 -4.45 -10.37 -3.40
C ARG A 19 -4.59 -10.98 -2.02
N SER A 20 -3.75 -11.97 -1.70
CA SER A 20 -3.76 -12.61 -0.39
C SER A 20 -3.42 -11.62 0.71
N TRP A 21 -2.39 -10.79 0.53
CA TRP A 21 -2.02 -9.75 1.49
C TRP A 21 -3.12 -8.69 1.66
N LEU A 22 -3.69 -8.18 0.56
CA LEU A 22 -4.78 -7.19 0.60
C LEU A 22 -6.03 -7.72 1.33
N ALA A 23 -6.31 -9.02 1.24
CA ALA A 23 -7.43 -9.62 1.98
C ALA A 23 -7.25 -9.56 3.50
N LEU A 24 -6.00 -9.60 3.99
CA LEU A 24 -5.67 -9.53 5.41
C LEU A 24 -5.92 -8.15 6.03
N LEU A 25 -5.93 -7.08 5.22
CA LEU A 25 -6.18 -5.72 5.72
C LEU A 25 -7.50 -5.61 6.49
N SER A 26 -8.51 -6.37 6.04
CA SER A 26 -9.83 -6.37 6.66
C SER A 26 -9.86 -6.98 8.06
N SER A 27 -8.95 -7.91 8.38
CA SER A 27 -8.82 -8.53 9.71
C SER A 27 -7.83 -7.81 10.61
N ARG A 28 -6.94 -6.97 10.05
CA ARG A 28 -5.92 -6.18 10.77
C ARG A 28 -6.28 -4.70 10.91
N ARG A 29 -7.58 -4.37 10.99
CA ARG A 29 -8.07 -2.98 11.00
C ARG A 29 -7.47 -2.10 12.10
N SER A 30 -7.20 -2.65 13.29
CA SER A 30 -6.62 -1.89 14.40
C SER A 30 -5.21 -1.40 14.06
N GLU A 31 -4.38 -2.30 13.53
CA GLU A 31 -3.01 -2.03 13.14
C GLU A 31 -2.95 -1.08 11.94
N LEU A 32 -3.83 -1.27 10.95
CA LEU A 32 -3.94 -0.40 9.79
C LEU A 32 -4.35 1.03 10.18
N ARG A 33 -5.29 1.18 11.12
CA ARG A 33 -5.67 2.51 11.64
C ARG A 33 -4.53 3.19 12.38
N GLU A 34 -3.73 2.43 13.12
CA GLU A 34 -2.57 2.97 13.81
C GLU A 34 -1.50 3.43 12.82
N SER A 35 -1.24 2.64 11.77
CA SER A 35 -0.36 3.03 10.65
C SER A 35 -0.84 4.33 10.00
N TYR A 36 -2.13 4.41 9.64
CA TYR A 36 -2.73 5.62 9.06
C TYR A 36 -2.63 6.85 9.97
N ARG A 37 -2.85 6.67 11.27
CA ARG A 37 -2.70 7.74 12.26
C ARG A 37 -1.27 8.25 12.36
N GLN A 38 -0.27 7.37 12.31
CA GLN A 38 1.14 7.76 12.34
C GLN A 38 1.55 8.54 11.09
N GLN A 39 0.98 8.20 9.95
CA GLN A 39 1.29 8.80 8.65
C GLN A 39 0.50 10.08 8.34
N GLY A 40 -0.57 10.37 9.08
CA GLY A 40 -1.51 11.45 8.73
C GLY A 40 -2.40 11.10 7.53
N THR A 41 -2.64 9.81 7.32
CA THR A 41 -3.53 9.26 6.30
C THR A 41 -4.92 9.05 6.91
N ARG A 42 -5.98 9.46 6.21
CA ARG A 42 -7.37 9.28 6.67
C ARG A 42 -8.03 8.08 6.02
N HIS A 43 -7.81 7.91 4.73
CA HIS A 43 -8.33 6.81 3.93
C HIS A 43 -7.27 6.35 2.96
N GLU A 44 -7.28 5.06 2.66
CA GLU A 44 -6.48 4.50 1.59
C GLU A 44 -7.21 3.31 0.97
N LEU A 45 -7.09 3.21 -0.36
CA LEU A 45 -7.73 2.19 -1.19
C LEU A 45 -6.70 1.58 -2.11
N PHE A 46 -6.81 0.27 -2.30
CA PHE A 46 -5.98 -0.50 -3.20
C PHE A 46 -6.83 -1.06 -4.34
N PHE A 47 -6.42 -0.80 -5.58
CA PHE A 47 -7.03 -1.38 -6.76
C PHE A 47 -5.99 -2.19 -7.52
N LEU A 48 -6.25 -3.48 -7.70
CA LEU A 48 -5.45 -4.33 -8.57
C LEU A 48 -6.18 -4.51 -9.90
N ILE A 49 -5.76 -3.75 -10.90
CA ILE A 49 -6.40 -3.63 -12.20
C ILE A 49 -5.70 -4.55 -13.19
N ARG A 50 -6.45 -5.45 -13.82
CA ARG A 50 -5.92 -6.26 -14.92
C ARG A 50 -5.95 -5.44 -16.20
N THR A 51 -4.79 -5.27 -16.85
CA THR A 51 -4.72 -4.71 -18.21
C THR A 51 -4.43 -5.81 -19.23
N ARG A 52 -4.32 -5.46 -20.52
CA ARG A 52 -3.94 -6.42 -21.58
C ARG A 52 -2.47 -6.83 -21.54
N ARG A 53 -1.60 -6.03 -20.89
CA ARG A 53 -0.14 -6.22 -20.96
C ARG A 53 0.46 -6.61 -19.61
N TYR A 54 0.06 -5.94 -18.54
CA TYR A 54 0.50 -6.23 -17.17
C TYR A 54 -0.57 -5.79 -16.17
N PRO A 55 -0.73 -6.47 -15.04
CA PRO A 55 -1.48 -5.95 -13.90
C PRO A 55 -0.90 -4.62 -13.40
N ILE A 56 -1.77 -3.74 -12.91
CA ILE A 56 -1.41 -2.46 -12.31
C ILE A 56 -1.99 -2.42 -10.90
N LEU A 57 -1.16 -2.10 -9.93
CA LEU A 57 -1.59 -1.75 -8.59
C LEU A 57 -1.72 -0.23 -8.49
N VAL A 58 -2.90 0.25 -8.10
CA VAL A 58 -3.17 1.65 -7.82
C VAL A 58 -3.49 1.79 -6.34
N LEU A 59 -2.69 2.59 -5.64
CA LEU A 59 -2.96 3.04 -4.28
C LEU A 59 -3.52 4.45 -4.36
N VAL A 60 -4.67 4.69 -3.75
CA VAL A 60 -5.25 6.03 -3.61
C VAL A 60 -5.37 6.34 -2.13
N SER A 61 -4.75 7.42 -1.68
CA SER A 61 -4.79 7.84 -0.27
C SER A 61 -5.30 9.27 -0.12
N GLU A 62 -6.06 9.52 0.94
CA GLU A 62 -6.39 10.86 1.42
C GLU A 62 -5.44 11.18 2.58
N VAL A 63 -4.52 12.11 2.37
CA VAL A 63 -3.38 12.35 3.25
C VAL A 63 -3.14 13.84 3.47
N GLU A 64 -2.60 14.21 4.62
CA GLU A 64 -2.31 15.62 4.95
C GLU A 64 -1.09 16.15 4.20
N ASN A 65 0.00 15.39 4.18
CA ASN A 65 1.26 15.72 3.53
C ASN A 65 1.93 14.42 3.06
N VAL A 66 2.18 14.28 1.77
CA VAL A 66 2.67 13.02 1.19
C VAL A 66 4.11 12.73 1.60
N GLU A 67 4.97 13.74 1.62
CA GLU A 67 6.39 13.57 1.94
C GLU A 67 6.55 13.05 3.37
N ARG A 68 5.85 13.67 4.33
CA ARG A 68 5.85 13.28 5.73
C ARG A 68 5.21 11.91 5.95
N ALA A 69 4.11 11.61 5.26
CA ALA A 69 3.47 10.29 5.34
C ALA A 69 4.39 9.18 4.86
N THR A 70 5.08 9.44 3.74
CA THR A 70 6.07 8.54 3.14
C THR A 70 7.25 8.31 4.09
N GLU A 71 7.82 9.37 4.65
CA GLU A 71 8.88 9.29 5.66
C GLU A 71 8.42 8.46 6.88
N SER A 72 7.22 8.74 7.40
CA SER A 72 6.66 8.03 8.55
C SER A 72 6.45 6.54 8.26
N PHE A 73 5.97 6.20 7.06
CA PHE A 73 5.82 4.81 6.60
C PHE A 73 7.16 4.08 6.53
N PHE A 74 8.19 4.70 5.94
CA PHE A 74 9.51 4.10 5.85
C PHE A 74 10.16 3.85 7.22
N HIS A 75 9.94 4.76 8.19
CA HIS A 75 10.42 4.60 9.56
C HIS A 75 9.52 3.76 10.48
N SER A 76 8.31 3.39 10.03
CA SER A 76 7.39 2.58 10.84
C SER A 76 7.94 1.19 11.12
N ALA A 77 7.79 0.77 12.38
CA ALA A 77 8.09 -0.57 12.86
C ALA A 77 6.82 -1.42 13.09
N LEU A 78 5.64 -0.93 12.68
CA LEU A 78 4.41 -1.70 12.77
C LEU A 78 4.53 -2.94 11.85
N PRO A 79 4.17 -4.15 12.33
CA PRO A 79 4.30 -5.35 11.53
C PRO A 79 3.64 -5.26 10.14
N ILE A 80 2.46 -4.63 10.03
CA ILE A 80 1.76 -4.43 8.76
C ILE A 80 2.56 -3.58 7.76
N ASP A 81 3.26 -2.55 8.25
CA ASP A 81 4.08 -1.67 7.41
C ASP A 81 5.38 -2.37 7.03
N VAL A 82 5.98 -3.16 7.94
CA VAL A 82 7.16 -3.98 7.66
C VAL A 82 6.85 -5.02 6.57
N GLU A 83 5.72 -5.73 6.71
CA GLU A 83 5.26 -6.69 5.71
C GLU A 83 4.95 -6.01 4.37
N PHE A 84 4.32 -4.83 4.40
CA PHE A 84 3.98 -4.10 3.19
C PHE A 84 5.24 -3.61 2.46
N LYS A 85 6.25 -3.10 3.18
CA LYS A 85 7.55 -2.71 2.61
C LYS A 85 8.24 -3.90 1.95
N ALA A 86 8.28 -5.06 2.62
CA ALA A 86 8.85 -6.28 2.06
C ALA A 86 8.10 -6.73 0.81
N LEU A 87 6.76 -6.74 0.86
CA LEU A 87 5.92 -7.05 -0.30
C LEU A 87 6.22 -6.13 -1.48
N PHE A 88 6.30 -4.81 -1.26
CA PHE A 88 6.56 -3.84 -2.34
C PHE A 88 7.98 -3.97 -2.93
N GLN A 89 8.99 -4.26 -2.11
CA GLN A 89 10.36 -4.49 -2.59
C GLN A 89 10.46 -5.71 -3.50
N GLU A 90 9.64 -6.73 -3.26
CA GLU A 90 9.69 -7.99 -4.00
C GLU A 90 8.90 -7.94 -5.32
N ILE A 91 7.79 -7.19 -5.37
CA ILE A 91 6.85 -7.17 -6.52
C ILE A 91 7.03 -6.00 -7.48
N SER A 92 7.89 -5.03 -7.14
CA SER A 92 8.14 -3.83 -7.93
C SER A 92 9.65 -3.67 -8.13
N PRO A 93 10.27 -4.43 -9.05
CA PRO A 93 11.62 -4.09 -9.50
C PRO A 93 11.54 -2.76 -10.25
N GLU A 94 12.56 -1.90 -10.03
CA GLU A 94 12.71 -0.53 -10.54
C GLU A 94 12.10 -0.23 -11.93
#